data_AF-M1JV45-F1
#
_entry.id   AF-M1JV45-F1
#
_cell.length_a   1.000
_cell.length_b   1.000
_cell.length_c   1.000
_cell.angle_alpha   90.00
_cell.angle_beta   90.00
_cell.angle_gamma   90.00
#
_symmetry.space_group_name_H-M   'P 1'
#
loop_
_entity.id
_entity.type
_entity.pdbx_description
1 polymer ?
#
loop_
_entity_poly.entity_id
_entity_poly.type
_entity_poly.pdbx_seq_one_letter_code
_entity_poly.pdbx_strand_id
1 'polypeptide(L)'
;MDKLISQLHYGVFLNQKRKKYWVDKNNKNCFMLFARDLSITWAENDRHWRWFYQKETSTSDVSIEVAELVAVCWLELVGKFPVSKLSPSTLYEVVFIVMLREASFGWETAINLKLILPNGQKIERKETLMNKPRETWIEIPVGEFKASFDEQKTKNSGDLEIYIHEYDVGEWKRGLVVKGVAIRAKN
;
A
#
# COMPACT_ATOMS: atom_id res chain seq x y z
N MET A 1 2.18 -14.04 -29.12
CA MET A 1 1.76 -12.71 -28.63
C MET A 1 0.91 -12.86 -27.36
N ASP A 2 0.04 -13.85 -27.33
CA ASP A 2 -0.94 -14.10 -26.25
C ASP A 2 -0.34 -14.39 -24.86
N LYS A 3 0.82 -15.07 -24.81
CA LYS A 3 1.52 -15.36 -23.54
C LYS A 3 2.06 -14.09 -22.85
N LEU A 4 2.45 -13.07 -23.62
CA LEU A 4 2.96 -11.81 -23.07
C LEU A 4 1.82 -10.95 -22.52
N ILE A 5 0.69 -10.91 -23.23
CA ILE A 5 -0.51 -10.20 -22.80
C ILE A 5 -1.08 -10.81 -21.52
N SER A 6 -1.19 -12.15 -21.46
CA SER A 6 -1.67 -12.82 -20.24
C SER A 6 -0.73 -12.60 -19.04
N GLN A 7 0.58 -12.56 -19.26
CA GLN A 7 1.55 -12.23 -18.22
C GLN A 7 1.40 -10.79 -17.71
N LEU A 8 1.09 -9.82 -18.56
CA LEU A 8 0.86 -8.42 -18.15
C LEU A 8 -0.40 -8.27 -17.30
N HIS A 9 -1.45 -9.03 -17.58
CA HIS A 9 -2.66 -9.05 -16.76
C HIS A 9 -2.47 -9.78 -15.42
N TYR A 10 -1.66 -10.85 -15.39
CA TYR A 10 -1.29 -11.53 -14.13
C TYR A 10 -0.37 -10.66 -13.25
N GLY A 11 0.53 -9.94 -13.91
CA GLY A 11 1.44 -8.97 -13.33
C GLY A 11 2.91 -9.39 -13.36
N VAL A 12 3.77 -8.38 -13.42
CA VAL A 12 5.23 -8.49 -13.48
C VAL A 12 5.83 -7.87 -12.21
N PHE A 13 6.77 -8.57 -11.61
CA PHE A 13 7.49 -8.08 -10.43
C PHE A 13 8.66 -7.20 -10.85
N LEU A 14 8.79 -6.05 -10.18
CA LEU A 14 9.82 -5.04 -10.45
C LEU A 14 10.62 -4.78 -9.16
N ASN A 15 11.76 -4.11 -9.30
CA ASN A 15 12.60 -3.66 -8.17
C ASN A 15 12.89 -4.77 -7.15
N GLN A 16 13.45 -5.90 -7.60
CA GLN A 16 13.74 -7.06 -6.71
C GLN A 16 12.48 -7.55 -5.96
N LYS A 17 11.33 -7.61 -6.65
CA LYS A 17 10.03 -8.01 -6.08
C LYS A 17 9.49 -7.07 -5.00
N ARG A 18 9.94 -5.81 -4.96
CA ARG A 18 9.38 -4.76 -4.10
C ARG A 18 8.19 -4.03 -4.73
N LYS A 19 7.98 -4.20 -6.04
CA LYS A 19 6.77 -3.74 -6.73
C LYS A 19 6.18 -4.84 -7.59
N LYS A 20 4.88 -4.77 -7.84
CA LYS A 20 4.20 -5.51 -8.90
C LYS A 20 3.49 -4.51 -9.80
N TYR A 21 3.58 -4.73 -11.11
CA TYR A 21 2.87 -3.98 -12.12
C TYR A 21 1.92 -4.93 -12.85
N TRP A 22 0.69 -4.51 -13.12
CA TRP A 22 -0.20 -5.24 -14.00
C TRP A 22 -1.10 -4.29 -14.76
N VAL A 23 -1.71 -4.80 -15.81
CA VAL A 23 -2.70 -4.08 -16.61
C VAL A 23 -4.07 -4.64 -16.26
N ASP A 24 -5.02 -3.78 -15.90
CA ASP A 24 -6.39 -4.22 -15.62
C ASP A 24 -7.14 -4.61 -16.92
N LYS A 25 -8.38 -5.08 -16.77
CA LYS A 25 -9.23 -5.49 -17.92
C LYS A 25 -9.54 -4.35 -18.90
N ASN A 26 -9.40 -3.10 -18.48
CA ASN A 26 -9.67 -1.89 -19.26
C ASN A 26 -8.37 -1.23 -19.77
N ASN A 27 -7.27 -1.99 -19.81
CA ASN A 27 -5.96 -1.55 -20.24
C ASN A 27 -5.37 -0.39 -19.40
N LYS A 28 -5.69 -0.37 -18.10
CA LYS A 28 -5.18 0.63 -17.16
C LYS A 28 -4.03 0.08 -16.32
N ASN A 29 -2.98 0.87 -16.22
CA ASN A 29 -1.79 0.54 -15.45
C ASN A 29 -2.13 0.50 -13.97
N CYS A 30 -1.77 -0.59 -13.29
CA CYS A 30 -1.97 -0.77 -11.86
C CYS A 30 -0.68 -1.23 -11.19
N PHE A 31 -0.53 -0.90 -9.91
CA PHE A 31 0.70 -1.13 -9.17
C PHE A 31 0.43 -1.62 -7.75
N MET A 32 1.38 -2.41 -7.25
CA MET A 32 1.51 -2.76 -5.85
C MET A 32 2.89 -2.32 -5.41
N LEU A 33 2.96 -1.58 -4.31
CA LEU A 33 4.16 -1.27 -3.57
C LEU A 33 4.20 -2.20 -2.37
N PHE A 34 5.09 -3.19 -2.35
CA PHE A 34 5.21 -4.08 -1.20
C PHE A 34 5.87 -3.36 -0.02
N ALA A 35 5.76 -3.92 1.19
CA ALA A 35 6.23 -3.28 2.43
C ALA A 35 7.69 -2.79 2.35
N ARG A 36 8.57 -3.50 1.63
CA ARG A 36 9.97 -3.10 1.40
C ARG A 36 10.19 -1.88 0.50
N ASP A 37 9.14 -1.42 -0.18
CA ASP A 37 9.15 -0.16 -0.93
C ASP A 37 8.48 1.00 -0.16
N LEU A 38 8.01 0.73 1.06
CA LEU A 38 7.48 1.74 1.97
C LEU A 38 8.59 2.22 2.91
N SER A 39 8.53 3.49 3.28
CA SER A 39 9.26 4.02 4.42
C SER A 39 8.47 3.69 5.68
N ILE A 40 9.01 2.82 6.54
CA ILE A 40 8.38 2.39 7.78
C ILE A 40 9.25 2.86 8.94
N THR A 41 8.67 3.66 9.84
CA THR A 41 9.43 4.17 10.98
C THR A 41 9.86 3.02 11.90
N TRP A 42 11.16 2.98 12.20
CA TRP A 42 11.86 1.92 12.96
C TRP A 42 11.92 0.53 12.31
N ALA A 43 11.66 0.39 11.02
CA ALA A 43 11.61 -0.91 10.34
C ALA A 43 12.88 -1.77 10.44
N GLU A 44 14.05 -1.15 10.59
CA GLU A 44 15.33 -1.87 10.69
C GLU A 44 15.66 -2.35 12.11
N ASN A 45 14.80 -2.02 13.10
CA ASN A 45 14.93 -2.49 14.46
C ASN A 45 13.99 -3.69 14.70
N ASP A 46 14.58 -4.86 14.90
CA ASP A 46 13.87 -6.13 15.10
C ASP A 46 12.99 -6.18 16.37
N ARG A 47 13.23 -5.28 17.33
CA ARG A 47 12.37 -5.09 18.51
C ARG A 47 11.03 -4.45 18.17
N HIS A 48 10.95 -3.73 17.05
CA HIS A 48 9.76 -3.01 16.61
C HIS A 48 9.10 -3.67 15.40
N TRP A 49 9.90 -4.17 14.46
CA TRP A 49 9.41 -4.76 13.22
C TRP A 49 10.15 -6.04 12.88
N ARG A 50 9.42 -7.07 12.50
CA ARG A 50 9.96 -8.34 12.02
C ARG A 50 9.61 -8.52 10.55
N TRP A 51 10.62 -8.82 9.76
CA TRP A 51 10.47 -9.10 8.33
C TRP A 51 10.48 -10.60 8.08
N PHE A 52 9.60 -11.07 7.20
CA PHE A 52 9.59 -12.45 6.74
C PHE A 52 9.00 -12.59 5.34
N TYR A 53 9.24 -13.72 4.71
CA TYR A 53 8.71 -14.02 3.39
C TYR A 53 7.33 -14.67 3.46
N GLN A 54 6.44 -14.22 2.59
CA GLN A 54 5.13 -14.83 2.37
C GLN A 54 4.83 -14.92 0.88
N LYS A 55 4.04 -15.93 0.47
CA LYS A 55 3.57 -16.01 -0.92
C LYS A 55 2.74 -14.78 -1.27
N GLU A 56 2.96 -14.20 -2.44
CA GLU A 56 2.26 -12.98 -2.88
C GLU A 56 0.75 -13.20 -3.01
N THR A 57 0.33 -14.35 -3.51
CA THR A 57 -1.04 -14.85 -3.45
C THR A 57 -1.00 -16.34 -3.14
N SER A 58 -2.15 -16.92 -2.77
CA SER A 58 -2.26 -18.37 -2.51
C SER A 58 -1.85 -19.23 -3.71
N THR A 59 -1.94 -18.70 -4.92
CA THR A 59 -1.62 -19.39 -6.18
C THR A 59 -0.28 -18.98 -6.79
N SER A 60 0.44 -18.03 -6.18
CA SER A 60 1.73 -17.55 -6.69
C SER A 60 2.88 -18.36 -6.11
N ASP A 61 3.86 -18.69 -6.97
CA ASP A 61 5.16 -19.23 -6.55
C ASP A 61 6.15 -18.13 -6.15
N VAL A 62 5.73 -16.87 -6.20
CA VAL A 62 6.56 -15.74 -5.82
C VAL A 62 6.35 -15.41 -4.36
N SER A 63 7.43 -15.46 -3.58
CA SER A 63 7.47 -14.90 -2.23
C SER A 63 7.90 -13.44 -2.24
N ILE A 64 7.24 -12.64 -1.40
CA ILE A 64 7.51 -11.24 -1.12
C ILE A 64 7.85 -11.07 0.37
N GLU A 65 8.58 -10.02 0.71
CA GLU A 65 8.79 -9.66 2.11
C GLU A 65 7.61 -8.83 2.64
N VAL A 66 7.12 -9.21 3.80
CA VAL A 66 6.08 -8.49 4.55
C VAL A 66 6.65 -8.06 5.92
N ALA A 67 6.10 -6.99 6.49
CA ALA A 67 6.54 -6.43 7.76
C ALA A 67 5.49 -6.69 8.85
N GLU A 68 5.86 -7.37 9.93
CA GLU A 68 5.02 -7.52 11.11
C GLU A 68 5.47 -6.61 12.23
N LEU A 69 4.52 -5.83 12.73
CA LEU A 69 4.69 -4.95 13.86
C LEU A 69 4.79 -5.77 15.15
N VAL A 70 5.96 -5.75 15.78
CA VAL A 70 6.20 -6.41 17.08
C VAL A 70 5.56 -5.59 18.19
N ALA A 71 5.95 -4.32 18.35
CA ALA A 71 5.33 -3.36 19.28
C ALA A 71 5.87 -1.93 19.03
N VAL A 72 4.97 -0.94 18.88
CA VAL A 72 5.31 0.50 18.83
C VAL A 72 4.21 1.38 19.40
N CYS A 73 4.55 2.54 19.95
CA CYS A 73 3.58 3.61 20.24
C CYS A 73 3.42 4.61 19.08
N TRP A 74 4.47 4.83 18.30
CA TRP A 74 4.45 5.64 17.07
C TRP A 74 4.37 4.73 15.85
N LEU A 75 3.20 4.70 15.20
CA LEU A 75 3.01 4.00 13.94
C LEU A 75 3.09 5.02 12.80
N GLU A 76 3.97 4.79 11.83
CA GLU A 76 4.05 5.60 10.62
C GLU A 76 4.62 4.77 9.47
N LEU A 77 3.84 4.67 8.39
CA LEU A 77 4.27 4.10 7.12
C LEU A 77 3.93 5.07 6.00
N VAL A 78 4.88 5.27 5.10
CA VAL A 78 4.78 6.21 3.97
C VAL A 78 5.14 5.50 2.67
N GLY A 79 4.21 5.49 1.73
CA GLY A 79 4.44 5.10 0.34
C GLY A 79 4.60 6.34 -0.54
N LYS A 80 5.52 6.29 -1.51
CA LYS A 80 5.65 7.31 -2.55
C LYS A 80 5.50 6.69 -3.93
N PHE A 81 4.71 7.31 -4.80
CA PHE A 81 4.49 6.77 -6.14
C PHE A 81 4.40 7.84 -7.22
N PRO A 82 5.20 7.76 -8.29
CA PRO A 82 5.13 8.73 -9.39
C PRO A 82 3.85 8.57 -10.18
N VAL A 83 3.02 9.62 -10.20
CA VAL A 83 1.72 9.61 -10.89
C VAL A 83 1.88 9.42 -12.40
N SER A 84 3.02 9.82 -12.98
CA SER A 84 3.34 9.63 -14.40
C SER A 84 3.36 8.16 -14.85
N LYS A 85 3.42 7.19 -13.94
CA LYS A 85 3.34 5.76 -14.27
C LYS A 85 1.90 5.25 -14.43
N LEU A 86 0.92 6.02 -13.96
CA LEU A 86 -0.50 5.66 -14.04
C LEU A 86 -1.06 5.97 -15.44
N SER A 87 -2.26 5.49 -15.71
CA SER A 87 -2.97 5.84 -16.95
C SER A 87 -3.68 7.19 -16.77
N PRO A 88 -3.56 8.13 -17.72
CA PRO A 88 -4.19 9.43 -17.61
C PRO A 88 -5.72 9.33 -17.66
N SER A 89 -6.38 10.36 -17.16
CA SER A 89 -7.85 10.50 -17.10
C SER A 89 -8.58 9.32 -16.45
N THR A 90 -7.89 8.55 -15.62
CA THR A 90 -8.41 7.32 -15.00
C THR A 90 -8.65 7.55 -13.52
N LEU A 91 -9.78 7.06 -12.99
CA LEU A 91 -10.06 7.06 -11.55
C LEU A 91 -9.27 5.93 -10.90
N TYR A 92 -8.52 6.23 -9.85
CA TYR A 92 -7.74 5.27 -9.08
C TYR A 92 -8.24 5.20 -7.65
N GLU A 93 -8.20 4.00 -7.09
CA GLU A 93 -8.25 3.79 -5.64
C GLU A 93 -6.86 3.41 -5.11
N VAL A 94 -6.56 3.89 -3.90
CA VAL A 94 -5.34 3.57 -3.16
C VAL A 94 -5.73 2.83 -1.89
N VAL A 95 -5.15 1.65 -1.68
CA VAL A 95 -5.56 0.71 -0.64
C VAL A 95 -4.34 0.10 0.05
N PHE A 96 -4.28 0.16 1.39
CA PHE A 96 -3.34 -0.66 2.15
C PHE A 96 -3.86 -2.09 2.26
N ILE A 97 -2.98 -3.06 2.01
CA ILE A 97 -3.27 -4.49 2.23
C ILE A 97 -2.51 -4.92 3.49
N VAL A 98 -3.26 -5.22 4.54
CA VAL A 98 -2.72 -5.57 5.86
C VAL A 98 -3.44 -6.78 6.45
N MET A 99 -2.90 -7.34 7.52
CA MET A 99 -3.51 -8.42 8.30
C MET A 99 -3.25 -8.14 9.78
N LEU A 100 -4.21 -8.47 10.63
CA LEU A 100 -4.01 -8.47 12.08
C LEU A 100 -3.71 -9.88 12.55
N ARG A 101 -2.66 -10.05 13.35
CA ARG A 101 -2.38 -11.29 14.07
C ARG A 101 -3.44 -11.55 15.13
N GLU A 102 -3.61 -12.81 15.51
CA GLU A 102 -4.53 -13.20 16.57
C GLU A 102 -4.24 -12.45 17.89
N ALA A 103 -2.95 -12.37 18.27
CA ALA A 103 -2.48 -11.68 19.47
C ALA A 103 -2.23 -10.16 19.28
N SER A 104 -2.90 -9.53 18.30
CA SER A 104 -2.82 -8.08 18.07
C SER A 104 -3.57 -7.28 19.14
N PHE A 105 -3.06 -6.09 19.47
CA PHE A 105 -3.67 -5.16 20.43
C PHE A 105 -3.32 -3.70 20.09
N GLY A 106 -4.02 -2.74 20.71
CA GLY A 106 -3.75 -1.30 20.53
C GLY A 106 -4.38 -0.73 19.26
N TRP A 107 -5.54 -1.26 18.90
CA TRP A 107 -6.27 -0.95 17.66
C TRP A 107 -7.66 -0.35 17.90
N GLU A 108 -7.95 0.00 19.15
CA GLU A 108 -9.12 0.73 19.65
C GLU A 108 -9.15 2.15 19.07
N THR A 109 -8.00 2.82 19.14
CA THR A 109 -7.77 4.13 18.54
C THR A 109 -7.72 4.01 17.03
N ALA A 110 -8.49 4.86 16.34
CA ALA A 110 -8.51 4.88 14.89
C ALA A 110 -7.16 5.37 14.33
N ILE A 111 -6.63 4.64 13.35
CA ILE A 111 -5.47 5.07 12.57
C ILE A 111 -5.86 6.20 11.62
N ASN A 112 -4.92 7.08 11.31
CA ASN A 112 -5.07 8.11 10.29
C ASN A 112 -4.53 7.57 8.96
N LEU A 113 -5.31 7.76 7.90
CA LEU A 113 -4.97 7.43 6.52
C LEU A 113 -4.98 8.73 5.72
N LYS A 114 -3.92 8.95 4.95
CA LYS A 114 -3.76 10.19 4.19
C LYS A 114 -3.21 9.92 2.80
N LEU A 115 -3.80 10.56 1.81
CA LEU A 115 -3.32 10.61 0.44
C LEU A 115 -3.05 12.06 0.06
N ILE A 116 -1.81 12.37 -0.31
CA ILE A 116 -1.40 13.67 -0.83
C ILE A 116 -1.15 13.52 -2.32
N LEU A 117 -1.83 14.33 -3.12
CA LEU A 117 -1.71 14.37 -4.57
C LEU A 117 -0.61 15.37 -5.01
N PRO A 118 -0.06 15.25 -6.23
CA PRO A 118 0.97 16.16 -6.73
C PRO A 118 0.59 17.64 -6.74
N ASN A 119 -0.71 17.96 -6.82
CA ASN A 119 -1.23 19.32 -6.76
C ASN A 119 -1.36 19.87 -5.31
N GLY A 120 -0.93 19.10 -4.31
CA GLY A 120 -1.03 19.44 -2.88
C GLY A 120 -2.37 19.12 -2.24
N GLN A 121 -3.36 18.62 -3.00
CA GLN A 121 -4.65 18.20 -2.43
C GLN A 121 -4.43 17.02 -1.48
N LYS A 122 -5.10 17.07 -0.32
CA LYS A 122 -5.04 16.06 0.72
C LYS A 122 -6.41 15.38 0.87
N ILE A 123 -6.39 14.06 0.96
CA ILE A 123 -7.55 13.24 1.31
C ILE A 123 -7.18 12.55 2.61
N GLU A 124 -7.95 12.78 3.66
CA GLU A 124 -7.69 12.24 5.00
C GLU A 124 -8.92 11.50 5.49
N ARG A 125 -8.71 10.33 6.12
CA ARG A 125 -9.76 9.58 6.80
C ARG A 125 -9.20 8.82 7.98
N LYS A 126 -10.07 8.44 8.90
CA LYS A 126 -9.73 7.57 10.04
C LYS A 126 -10.37 6.21 9.87
N GLU A 127 -9.71 5.17 10.37
CA GLU A 127 -10.22 3.79 10.37
C GLU A 127 -9.88 3.10 11.69
N THR A 128 -10.85 2.46 12.34
CA THR A 128 -10.60 1.61 13.51
C THR A 128 -10.34 0.17 13.07
N LEU A 129 -9.24 -0.42 13.56
CA LEU A 129 -8.86 -1.78 13.18
C LEU A 129 -9.33 -2.86 14.17
N MET A 130 -9.75 -2.49 15.38
CA MET A 130 -10.20 -3.42 16.45
C MET A 130 -11.17 -4.52 15.97
N ASN A 131 -12.15 -4.13 15.15
CA ASN A 131 -13.25 -5.00 14.68
C ASN A 131 -12.96 -5.68 13.33
N LYS A 132 -11.75 -5.54 12.79
CA LYS A 132 -11.36 -6.21 11.55
C LYS A 132 -11.01 -7.68 11.81
N PRO A 133 -11.21 -8.57 10.83
CA PRO A 133 -10.87 -9.99 10.99
C PRO A 133 -9.36 -10.19 11.21
N ARG A 134 -9.04 -11.22 11.99
CA ARG A 134 -7.67 -11.65 12.30
C ARG A 134 -7.23 -12.77 11.36
N GLU A 135 -5.92 -12.91 11.19
CA GLU A 135 -5.24 -13.89 10.32
C GLU A 135 -5.75 -13.90 8.87
N THR A 136 -6.35 -12.79 8.43
CA THR A 136 -6.89 -12.61 7.07
C THR A 136 -6.40 -11.29 6.50
N TRP A 137 -6.02 -11.30 5.23
CA TRP A 137 -5.68 -10.08 4.51
C TRP A 137 -6.93 -9.22 4.30
N ILE A 138 -6.86 -7.97 4.76
CA ILE A 138 -7.89 -6.97 4.61
C ILE A 138 -7.38 -5.80 3.78
N GLU A 139 -8.32 -5.17 3.08
CA GLU A 139 -8.11 -3.94 2.34
C GLU A 139 -8.57 -2.75 3.19
N ILE A 140 -7.69 -1.78 3.36
CA ILE A 140 -8.00 -0.50 4.02
C ILE A 140 -7.88 0.61 2.97
N PRO A 141 -9.01 1.11 2.45
CA PRO A 141 -8.99 2.23 1.50
C PRO A 141 -8.39 3.47 2.14
N VAL A 142 -7.44 4.10 1.45
CA VAL A 142 -6.87 5.40 1.82
C VAL A 142 -7.69 6.52 1.18
N GLY A 143 -7.97 6.38 -0.11
CA GLY A 143 -8.72 7.37 -0.86
C GLY A 143 -8.72 7.09 -2.37
N GLU A 144 -9.42 7.95 -3.09
CA GLU A 144 -9.58 7.88 -4.53
C GLU A 144 -9.18 9.19 -5.17
N PHE A 145 -8.63 9.13 -6.39
CA PHE A 145 -8.28 10.32 -7.13
C PHE A 145 -8.33 10.06 -8.63
N LYS A 146 -8.60 11.12 -9.40
CA LYS A 146 -8.48 11.07 -10.85
C LYS A 146 -7.06 11.41 -11.26
N ALA A 147 -6.41 10.52 -12.00
CA ALA A 147 -5.09 10.75 -12.57
C ALA A 147 -5.17 11.72 -13.76
N SER A 148 -5.43 13.00 -13.49
CA SER A 148 -5.44 14.07 -14.49
C SER A 148 -4.08 14.76 -14.55
N PHE A 149 -3.17 14.22 -15.35
CA PHE A 149 -1.91 14.89 -15.68
C PHE A 149 -1.85 15.11 -17.19
N ASP A 150 -1.37 16.27 -17.57
CA ASP A 150 -1.23 16.69 -18.97
C ASP A 150 0.02 16.02 -19.56
N GLU A 151 -0.17 15.13 -20.53
CA GLU A 151 0.91 14.42 -21.23
C GLU A 151 1.92 15.38 -21.89
N GLN A 152 1.49 16.61 -22.20
CA GLN A 152 2.34 17.63 -22.83
C GLN A 152 3.06 18.54 -21.82
N LYS A 153 2.64 18.54 -20.54
CA LYS A 153 3.30 19.27 -19.43
C LYS A 153 3.96 18.28 -18.47
N THR A 154 4.92 17.51 -18.97
CA THR A 154 5.71 16.52 -18.23
C THR A 154 6.55 17.09 -17.07
N LYS A 155 6.54 18.40 -16.82
CA LYS A 155 7.30 19.04 -15.72
C LYS A 155 6.57 19.08 -14.37
N ASN A 156 5.31 18.67 -14.29
CA ASN A 156 4.55 18.58 -13.03
C ASN A 156 4.14 17.13 -12.66
N SER A 157 4.93 16.11 -13.04
CA SER A 157 4.69 14.74 -12.55
C SER A 157 5.26 14.57 -11.13
N GLY A 158 4.56 15.13 -10.15
CA GLY A 158 4.88 14.85 -8.75
C GLY A 158 4.51 13.42 -8.33
N ASP A 159 4.84 13.11 -7.09
CA ASP A 159 4.53 11.82 -6.49
C ASP A 159 3.23 11.90 -5.69
N LEU A 160 2.50 10.77 -5.62
CA LEU A 160 1.58 10.51 -4.52
C LEU A 160 2.39 10.29 -3.26
N GLU A 161 1.91 10.83 -2.14
CA GLU A 161 2.37 10.42 -0.81
C GLU A 161 1.21 9.77 -0.06
N ILE A 162 1.42 8.56 0.42
CA ILE A 162 0.39 7.66 0.93
C ILE A 162 0.77 7.29 2.35
N TYR A 163 -0.06 7.62 3.33
CA TYR A 163 0.26 7.46 4.74
C TYR A 163 -0.75 6.57 5.44
N ILE A 164 -0.22 5.80 6.38
CA ILE A 164 -0.94 5.26 7.53
C ILE A 164 -0.13 5.67 8.75
N HIS A 165 -0.75 6.35 9.71
CA HIS A 165 -0.07 6.77 10.93
C HIS A 165 -1.01 6.84 12.14
N GLU A 166 -0.45 6.59 13.31
CA GLU A 166 -1.05 6.88 14.60
C GLU A 166 0.08 7.01 15.63
N TYR A 167 0.26 8.23 16.10
CA TYR A 167 1.25 8.60 17.11
C TYR A 167 0.72 9.70 18.03
N ASP A 168 -0.55 10.10 17.86
CA ASP A 168 -1.13 11.24 18.56
C ASP A 168 -1.51 10.85 19.99
N VAL A 169 -1.99 9.61 20.18
CA VAL A 169 -2.43 9.10 21.48
C VAL A 169 -1.28 8.42 22.26
N GLY A 170 -0.28 7.91 21.55
CA GLY A 170 0.88 7.24 22.16
C GLY A 170 0.59 5.84 22.72
N GLU A 171 -0.55 5.24 22.39
CA GLU A 171 -0.88 3.87 22.77
C GLU A 171 -0.01 2.85 22.03
N TRP A 172 0.46 1.84 22.76
CA TRP A 172 1.23 0.73 22.18
C TRP A 172 0.35 -0.16 21.31
N LYS A 173 0.87 -0.53 20.14
CA LYS A 173 0.19 -1.33 19.12
C LYS A 173 1.07 -2.48 18.70
N ARG A 174 0.44 -3.61 18.38
CA ARG A 174 1.12 -4.85 18.00
C ARG A 174 0.33 -5.63 16.97
N GLY A 175 1.04 -6.41 16.16
CA GLY A 175 0.48 -7.52 15.40
C GLY A 175 -0.11 -7.12 14.06
N LEU A 176 0.14 -5.90 13.58
CA LEU A 176 -0.16 -5.52 12.21
C LEU A 176 0.89 -6.11 11.27
N VAL A 177 0.45 -6.89 10.30
CA VAL A 177 1.27 -7.38 9.19
C VAL A 177 0.94 -6.56 7.96
N VAL A 178 1.95 -5.97 7.34
CA VAL A 178 1.81 -5.09 6.18
C VAL A 178 2.33 -5.82 4.95
N LYS A 179 1.43 -6.03 3.98
CA LYS A 179 1.82 -6.50 2.64
C LYS A 179 2.34 -5.34 1.80
N GLY A 180 1.65 -4.22 1.84
CA GLY A 180 1.95 -3.05 1.04
C GLY A 180 0.72 -2.22 0.64
N VAL A 181 0.86 -1.44 -0.43
CA VAL A 181 -0.17 -0.55 -0.98
C VAL A 181 -0.48 -0.91 -2.42
N ALA A 182 -1.75 -1.14 -2.72
CA ALA A 182 -2.25 -1.27 -4.09
C ALA A 182 -2.76 0.08 -4.61
N ILE A 183 -2.41 0.40 -5.85
CA ILE A 183 -2.89 1.54 -6.62
C ILE A 183 -3.49 0.96 -7.89
N ARG A 184 -4.82 0.92 -7.98
CA ARG A 184 -5.53 0.24 -9.07
C ARG A 184 -6.65 1.10 -9.64
N ALA A 185 -6.90 0.94 -10.94
CA ALA A 185 -7.98 1.64 -11.60
C ALA A 185 -9.32 1.19 -11.01
N LYS A 186 -10.15 2.17 -10.65
CA LYS A 186 -11.50 1.96 -10.15
C LYS A 186 -12.46 2.08 -11.33
N ASN A 187 -13.15 0.98 -11.60
CA ASN A 187 -14.08 0.83 -12.72
C ASN A 187 -15.53 0.94 -12.26
#